data_AF-A0AA36EFD0-F1
#
_entry.id   AF-A0AA36EFD0-F1
#
_cell.length_a   1.000
_cell.length_b   1.000
_cell.length_c   1.000
_cell.angle_alpha   90.00
_cell.angle_beta   90.00
_cell.angle_gamma   90.00
#
_symmetry.space_group_name_H-M   'P 1'
#
loop_
_entity.id
_entity.type
_entity.pdbx_description
1 polymer ?
#
loop_
_entity_poly.entity_id
_entity_poly.type
_entity_poly.pdbx_seq_one_letter_code
_entity_poly.pdbx_strand_id
1 'polypeptide(L)'
;MANKEVSLENEHKDDDEDIQIVSPTDVSPDGSSKAKKLKSKKRKLESKRQDEDEVVAEPKPEPEPQPQPESESFEHNIVQTFKEIIDVMREGNKSRDYTGEEIEKELELMGLDDDEFADAFIYLSRNQVDVRTIFSSSMRMRKIFLRKMMNKAKN
;
A
#
# COMPACT_ATOMS: atom_id res chain seq x y z
N MET A 1 -65.90 -17.95 -37.23
CA MET A 1 -64.97 -16.80 -37.17
C MET A 1 -63.59 -17.38 -36.89
N ALA A 2 -62.62 -17.14 -37.78
CA ALA A 2 -61.29 -17.76 -37.70
C ALA A 2 -60.40 -16.95 -36.75
N ASN A 3 -59.82 -17.62 -35.75
CA ASN A 3 -58.78 -17.06 -34.88
C ASN A 3 -57.48 -16.99 -35.68
N LYS A 4 -56.97 -15.77 -35.89
CA LYS A 4 -55.62 -15.56 -36.41
C LYS A 4 -54.64 -15.67 -35.24
N GLU A 5 -53.93 -16.78 -35.16
CA GLU A 5 -52.72 -16.90 -34.34
C GLU A 5 -51.63 -16.00 -34.94
N VAL A 6 -51.01 -15.19 -34.10
CA VAL A 6 -49.84 -14.39 -34.45
C VAL A 6 -48.61 -15.16 -33.97
N SER A 7 -47.88 -15.78 -34.89
CA SER A 7 -46.55 -16.31 -34.62
C SER A 7 -45.53 -15.16 -34.73
N LEU A 8 -44.80 -14.89 -33.65
CA LEU A 8 -43.62 -14.04 -33.68
C LEU A 8 -42.38 -14.94 -33.75
N GLU A 9 -41.85 -15.14 -34.95
CA GLU A 9 -40.47 -15.59 -35.14
C GLU A 9 -39.54 -14.45 -34.73
N ASN A 10 -38.86 -14.59 -33.60
CA ASN A 10 -37.67 -13.79 -33.31
C ASN A 10 -36.49 -14.44 -34.01
N GLU A 11 -36.16 -13.92 -35.19
CA GLU A 11 -34.91 -14.17 -35.90
C GLU A 11 -33.75 -13.67 -35.02
N HIS A 12 -32.99 -14.60 -34.45
CA HIS A 12 -31.73 -14.29 -33.77
C HIS A 12 -30.70 -13.96 -34.86
N LYS A 13 -30.34 -12.69 -34.99
CA LYS A 13 -29.17 -12.32 -35.79
C LYS A 13 -27.96 -12.35 -34.87
N ASP A 14 -27.24 -13.46 -34.94
CA ASP A 14 -25.84 -13.52 -34.54
C ASP A 14 -25.04 -12.72 -35.58
N ASP A 15 -24.99 -11.39 -35.43
CA ASP A 15 -23.90 -10.62 -36.01
C ASP A 15 -22.69 -10.84 -35.09
N ASP A 16 -21.94 -11.88 -35.43
CA ASP A 16 -20.56 -12.10 -34.97
C ASP A 16 -19.76 -10.85 -35.34
N GLU A 17 -19.64 -9.93 -34.40
CA GLU A 17 -18.62 -8.90 -34.45
C GLU A 17 -17.27 -9.63 -34.46
N ASP A 18 -16.62 -9.66 -35.62
CA ASP A 18 -15.21 -9.99 -35.80
C ASP A 18 -14.36 -8.99 -35.00
N ILE A 19 -14.33 -9.15 -33.67
CA ILE A 19 -13.34 -8.56 -32.80
C ILE A 19 -12.01 -9.21 -33.19
N GLN A 20 -11.29 -8.57 -34.09
CA GLN A 20 -9.89 -8.90 -34.36
C GLN A 20 -9.10 -8.62 -33.08
N ILE A 21 -8.97 -9.66 -32.25
CA ILE A 21 -8.03 -9.71 -31.13
C ILE A 21 -6.64 -9.72 -31.76
N VAL A 22 -6.06 -8.54 -31.96
CA VAL A 22 -4.65 -8.41 -32.29
C VAL A 22 -3.88 -8.87 -31.06
N SER A 23 -3.34 -10.08 -31.11
CA SER A 23 -2.40 -10.60 -30.13
C SER A 23 -1.27 -9.57 -29.91
N PRO A 24 -0.94 -9.18 -28.67
CA PRO A 24 0.29 -8.46 -28.41
C PRO A 24 1.44 -9.46 -28.46
N THR A 25 1.87 -9.82 -29.66
CA THR A 25 3.12 -10.55 -29.86
C THR A 25 4.20 -9.55 -30.29
N ASP A 26 5.23 -9.47 -29.46
CA ASP A 26 6.58 -9.00 -29.75
C ASP A 26 6.75 -7.63 -30.41
N VAL A 27 6.89 -6.61 -29.56
CA VAL A 27 7.86 -5.54 -29.85
C VAL A 27 8.95 -5.62 -28.79
N SER A 28 10.01 -6.36 -29.11
CA SER A 28 11.31 -6.22 -28.46
C SER A 28 11.74 -4.76 -28.48
N PRO A 29 11.98 -4.10 -27.33
CA PRO A 29 12.87 -2.96 -27.33
C PRO A 29 14.29 -3.54 -27.39
N ASP A 30 14.85 -3.60 -28.60
CA ASP A 30 16.30 -3.63 -28.77
C ASP A 30 16.84 -2.31 -28.19
N GLY A 31 17.22 -2.39 -26.92
CA GLY A 31 17.58 -1.26 -26.07
C GLY A 31 18.81 -1.64 -25.25
N SER A 32 19.90 -1.91 -25.96
CA SER A 32 21.26 -1.99 -25.44
C SER A 32 21.50 -1.00 -24.29
N SER A 33 21.48 -1.49 -23.06
CA SER A 33 21.92 -0.76 -21.88
C SER A 33 23.17 -1.43 -21.35
N LYS A 34 24.31 -1.09 -21.97
CA LYS A 34 25.63 -1.35 -21.40
C LYS A 34 25.67 -0.73 -20.00
N ALA A 35 25.69 -1.58 -18.97
CA ALA A 35 25.97 -1.16 -17.59
C ALA A 35 27.36 -0.49 -17.55
N LYS A 36 27.39 0.84 -17.63
CA LYS A 36 28.59 1.62 -17.36
C LYS A 36 28.84 1.55 -15.85
N LYS A 37 29.79 0.72 -15.44
CA LYS A 37 30.36 0.73 -14.09
C LYS A 37 30.75 2.17 -13.74
N LEU A 38 29.99 2.81 -12.85
CA LEU A 38 30.35 4.10 -12.26
C LEU A 38 31.65 3.90 -11.46
N LYS A 39 32.78 4.35 -12.02
CA LYS A 39 34.04 4.43 -11.28
C LYS A 39 33.90 5.52 -10.22
N SER A 40 33.92 5.13 -8.96
CA SER A 40 34.04 6.05 -7.83
C SER A 40 35.40 6.76 -7.91
N LYS A 41 35.41 8.00 -8.41
CA LYS A 41 36.61 8.85 -8.41
C LYS A 41 36.80 9.40 -7.00
N LYS A 42 37.53 8.68 -6.14
CA LYS A 42 38.00 9.19 -4.85
C LYS A 42 38.82 10.46 -5.10
N ARG A 43 38.35 11.60 -4.58
CA ARG A 43 39.13 12.85 -4.54
C ARG A 43 40.18 12.68 -3.44
N LYS A 44 41.46 12.64 -3.78
CA LYS A 44 42.53 12.84 -2.80
C LYS A 44 42.54 14.33 -2.45
N LEU A 45 42.27 14.65 -1.19
CA LEU A 45 42.55 15.95 -0.62
C LEU A 45 44.05 15.99 -0.35
N GLU A 46 44.82 16.56 -1.28
CA GLU A 46 46.21 16.90 -1.05
C GLU A 46 46.24 18.15 -0.17
N SER A 47 46.48 17.96 1.12
CA SER A 47 46.76 19.07 2.02
C SER A 47 48.25 19.39 1.89
N LYS A 48 48.58 20.26 0.93
CA LYS A 48 49.85 21.00 0.95
C LYS A 48 49.72 22.10 2.00
N ARG A 49 50.53 22.02 3.05
CA ARG A 49 51.02 23.19 3.76
C ARG A 49 52.52 23.00 3.98
N GLN A 50 53.29 23.59 3.06
CA GLN A 50 54.61 24.10 3.38
C GLN A 50 54.38 25.49 3.96
N ASP A 51 54.89 25.75 5.16
CA ASP A 51 55.77 26.89 5.43
C ASP A 51 56.20 26.82 6.91
N GLU A 52 57.41 26.30 7.07
CA GLU A 52 58.53 26.85 7.84
C GLU A 52 58.23 28.06 8.78
N ASP A 53 58.54 27.83 10.06
CA ASP A 53 59.35 28.69 10.95
C ASP A 53 58.91 30.14 11.27
N GLU A 54 58.43 30.38 12.50
CA GLU A 54 58.89 31.51 13.33
C GLU A 54 58.52 31.30 14.82
N VAL A 55 59.55 31.27 15.67
CA VAL A 55 59.50 31.20 17.14
C VAL A 55 59.29 32.61 17.69
N VAL A 56 58.47 32.82 18.73
CA VAL A 56 58.72 33.73 19.90
C VAL A 56 57.49 33.83 20.85
N ALA A 57 57.73 33.37 22.09
CA ALA A 57 57.35 33.85 23.43
C ALA A 57 55.90 33.99 23.98
N GLU A 58 55.78 33.45 25.21
CA GLU A 58 54.88 33.69 26.37
C GLU A 58 53.45 33.11 26.44
N PRO A 59 53.12 32.26 27.46
CA PRO A 59 51.77 31.80 27.72
C PRO A 59 51.03 32.74 28.69
N LYS A 60 49.92 33.32 28.22
CA LYS A 60 48.91 33.99 29.05
C LYS A 60 47.83 32.95 29.40
N PRO A 61 47.33 32.85 30.65
CA PRO A 61 46.31 31.85 30.97
C PRO A 61 45.00 32.17 30.23
N GLU A 62 44.58 31.22 29.41
CA GLU A 62 43.35 31.20 28.63
C GLU A 62 42.14 31.08 29.60
N PRO A 63 41.01 31.79 29.35
CA PRO A 63 39.82 31.66 30.18
C PRO A 63 39.24 30.24 30.04
N GLU A 64 38.76 29.67 31.15
CA GLU A 64 38.14 28.34 31.19
C GLU A 64 37.08 28.16 30.09
N PRO A 65 37.08 27.03 29.35
CA PRO A 65 36.06 26.75 28.36
C PRO A 65 34.72 26.52 29.06
N GLN A 66 33.76 27.42 28.83
CA GLN A 66 32.38 27.21 29.24
C GLN A 66 31.84 25.93 28.58
N PRO A 67 31.07 25.09 29.30
CA PRO A 67 30.45 23.91 28.70
C PRO A 67 29.43 24.37 27.66
N GLN A 68 29.68 24.04 26.38
CA GLN A 68 28.73 24.29 25.29
C GLN A 68 27.44 23.49 25.51
N PRO A 69 26.27 24.13 25.64
CA PRO A 69 24.99 23.44 25.71
C PRO A 69 24.40 23.35 24.29
N GLU A 70 24.95 22.50 23.42
CA GLU A 70 24.45 22.38 22.04
C GLU A 70 24.10 20.95 21.58
N SER A 71 24.31 19.93 22.43
CA SER A 71 23.96 18.54 22.08
C SER A 71 22.53 18.15 22.43
N GLU A 72 21.91 18.75 23.46
CA GLU A 72 20.58 18.34 23.94
C GLU A 72 19.48 18.60 22.90
N SER A 73 19.57 19.67 22.12
CA SER A 73 18.54 20.03 21.14
C SER A 73 18.45 19.03 19.99
N PHE A 74 19.60 18.53 19.52
CA PHE A 74 19.66 17.58 18.42
C PHE A 74 19.23 16.19 18.86
N GLU A 75 19.71 15.73 20.02
CA GLU A 75 19.29 14.45 20.61
C GLU A 75 17.79 14.43 20.95
N HIS A 76 17.27 15.52 21.54
CA HIS A 76 15.84 15.66 21.82
C HIS A 76 15.00 15.63 20.53
N ASN A 77 15.46 16.30 19.47
CA ASN A 77 14.78 16.28 18.17
C ASN A 77 14.79 14.89 17.53
N ILE A 78 15.91 14.15 17.63
CA ILE A 78 15.99 12.76 17.17
C ILE A 78 14.99 11.88 17.93
N VAL A 79 14.98 11.93 19.26
CA VAL A 79 14.08 11.13 20.10
C VAL A 79 12.61 11.45 19.81
N GLN A 80 12.28 12.74 19.66
CA GLN A 80 10.93 13.18 19.32
C GLN A 80 10.50 12.67 17.94
N THR A 81 11.38 12.78 16.93
CA THR A 81 11.13 12.29 15.57
C THR A 81 10.89 10.78 15.56
N PHE A 82 11.70 10.00 16.29
CA PHE A 82 11.50 8.56 16.41
C PHE A 82 10.19 8.21 17.09
N LYS A 83 9.79 8.98 18.11
CA LYS A 83 8.51 8.78 18.80
C LYS A 83 7.34 9.04 17.86
N GLU A 84 7.38 10.10 17.07
CA GLU A 84 6.37 10.39 16.04
C GLU A 84 6.30 9.31 14.97
N ILE A 85 7.44 8.81 14.49
CA ILE A 85 7.49 7.69 13.54
C ILE A 85 6.87 6.43 14.15
N ILE A 86 7.21 6.09 15.40
CA ILE A 86 6.64 4.93 16.10
C ILE A 86 5.14 5.10 16.30
N ASP A 87 4.68 6.30 16.62
CA ASP A 87 3.26 6.59 16.81
C ASP A 87 2.50 6.49 15.48
N VAL A 88 3.05 7.01 14.37
CA VAL A 88 2.48 6.85 13.02
C VAL A 88 2.48 5.38 12.58
N MET A 89 3.55 4.64 12.83
CA MET A 89 3.62 3.20 12.53
C MET A 89 2.62 2.39 13.37
N ARG A 90 2.39 2.80 14.62
CA ARG A 90 1.39 2.21 15.51
C ARG A 90 -0.03 2.58 15.10
N GLU A 91 -0.27 3.82 14.69
CA GLU A 91 -1.54 4.34 14.16
C GLU A 91 -1.93 3.62 12.87
N GLY A 92 -0.98 3.44 11.94
CA GLY A 92 -1.16 2.66 10.72
C GLY A 92 -1.40 1.17 10.96
N ASN A 93 -1.14 0.67 12.17
CA ASN A 93 -1.41 -0.70 12.58
C ASN A 93 -2.73 -0.84 13.37
N LYS A 94 -3.46 0.26 13.61
CA LYS A 94 -4.83 0.21 14.12
C LYS A 94 -5.72 -0.20 12.95
N SER A 95 -6.10 -1.46 12.92
CA SER A 95 -6.98 -1.97 11.88
C SER A 95 -8.33 -1.27 11.97
N ARG A 96 -8.61 -0.35 11.04
CA ARG A 96 -9.88 0.40 10.98
C ARG A 96 -11.07 -0.57 10.96
N ASP A 97 -12.14 -0.19 11.64
CA ASP A 97 -13.43 -0.87 11.56
C ASP A 97 -14.20 -0.38 10.33
N TYR A 98 -14.85 -1.33 9.66
CA TYR A 98 -15.69 -1.06 8.51
C TYR A 98 -17.05 -0.56 8.98
N THR A 99 -17.55 0.48 8.31
CA THR A 99 -18.90 0.99 8.56
C THR A 99 -19.95 0.06 7.94
N GLY A 100 -21.22 0.21 8.35
CA GLY A 100 -22.31 -0.57 7.78
C GLY A 100 -22.42 -0.38 6.27
N GLU A 101 -22.27 0.85 5.79
CA GLU A 101 -22.35 1.19 4.37
C GLU A 101 -21.18 0.59 3.57
N GLU A 102 -19.98 0.50 4.17
CA GLU A 102 -18.83 -0.17 3.55
C GLU A 102 -19.04 -1.68 3.46
N ILE A 103 -19.63 -2.29 4.51
CA ILE A 103 -19.98 -3.71 4.53
C ILE A 103 -21.05 -4.00 3.47
N GLU A 104 -22.11 -3.19 3.40
CA GLU A 104 -23.21 -3.35 2.46
C GLU A 104 -22.71 -3.35 1.01
N LYS A 105 -21.93 -2.32 0.63
CA LYS A 105 -21.35 -2.22 -0.72
C LYS A 105 -20.46 -3.42 -1.07
N GLU A 106 -19.64 -3.89 -0.13
CA GLU A 106 -18.79 -5.05 -0.38
C GLU A 106 -19.58 -6.36 -0.49
N LEU A 107 -20.70 -6.49 0.22
CA LEU A 107 -21.60 -7.64 0.11
C LEU A 107 -22.38 -7.64 -1.21
N GLU A 108 -22.80 -6.48 -1.72
CA GLU A 108 -23.48 -6.36 -3.02
C GLU A 108 -22.60 -6.93 -4.14
N LEU A 109 -21.29 -6.68 -4.08
CA LEU A 109 -20.31 -7.19 -5.04
C LEU A 109 -20.17 -8.73 -5.01
N MET A 110 -20.61 -9.40 -3.95
CA MET A 110 -20.51 -10.86 -3.83
C MET A 110 -21.69 -11.62 -4.46
N GLY A 111 -22.75 -10.93 -4.88
CA GLY A 111 -23.95 -11.54 -5.46
C GLY A 111 -24.51 -12.64 -4.55
N LEU A 112 -24.80 -12.28 -3.30
CA LEU A 112 -25.47 -13.16 -2.34
C LEU A 112 -26.98 -13.13 -2.60
N ASP A 113 -27.67 -14.23 -2.28
CA ASP A 113 -29.14 -14.23 -2.26
C ASP A 113 -29.65 -13.36 -1.10
N ASP A 114 -30.87 -12.83 -1.17
CA ASP A 114 -31.39 -11.86 -0.19
C ASP A 114 -31.29 -12.34 1.28
N ASP A 115 -31.63 -13.60 1.53
CA ASP A 115 -31.51 -14.22 2.87
C ASP A 115 -30.05 -14.34 3.31
N GLU A 116 -29.16 -14.76 2.40
CA GLU A 116 -27.73 -14.89 2.67
C GLU A 116 -27.08 -13.52 2.90
N PHE A 117 -27.53 -12.50 2.17
CA PHE A 117 -27.09 -11.12 2.33
C PHE A 117 -27.46 -10.59 3.72
N ALA A 118 -28.72 -10.76 4.14
CA ALA A 118 -29.19 -10.32 5.44
C ALA A 118 -28.41 -10.99 6.59
N ASP A 119 -28.26 -12.32 6.52
CA ASP A 119 -27.47 -13.08 7.48
C ASP A 119 -26.00 -12.60 7.51
N ALA A 120 -25.41 -12.36 6.35
CA ALA A 120 -24.03 -11.88 6.23
C ALA A 120 -23.86 -10.49 6.82
N PHE A 121 -24.77 -9.55 6.52
CA PHE A 121 -24.71 -8.19 7.03
C PHE A 121 -24.80 -8.17 8.57
N ILE A 122 -25.73 -8.93 9.15
CA ILE A 122 -25.88 -9.06 10.61
C ILE A 122 -24.61 -9.66 11.23
N TYR A 123 -24.06 -10.71 10.60
CA TYR A 123 -22.83 -11.36 11.06
C TYR A 123 -21.64 -10.40 11.05
N LEU A 124 -21.38 -9.75 9.92
CA LEU A 124 -20.23 -8.88 9.70
C LEU A 124 -20.29 -7.61 10.55
N SER A 125 -21.48 -7.02 10.72
CA SER A 125 -21.69 -5.87 11.59
C SER A 125 -21.26 -6.12 13.05
N ARG A 126 -21.25 -7.39 13.48
CA ARG A 126 -20.86 -7.82 14.83
C ARG A 126 -19.42 -8.32 14.92
N ASN A 127 -18.78 -8.64 13.79
CA ASN A 127 -17.50 -9.35 13.73
C ASN A 127 -16.47 -8.63 12.85
N GLN A 128 -16.01 -7.46 13.29
CA GLN A 128 -15.05 -6.61 12.54
C GLN A 128 -13.73 -7.31 12.18
N VAL A 129 -13.28 -8.27 13.00
CA VAL A 129 -12.07 -9.07 12.70
C VAL A 129 -12.28 -9.93 11.46
N ASP A 130 -13.46 -10.53 11.32
CA ASP A 130 -13.81 -11.36 10.18
C ASP A 130 -14.07 -10.51 8.94
N VAL A 131 -14.70 -9.33 9.11
CA VAL A 131 -14.82 -8.34 8.03
C VAL A 131 -13.47 -8.03 7.42
N ARG A 132 -12.48 -7.67 8.26
CA ARG A 132 -11.12 -7.41 7.81
C ARG A 132 -10.52 -8.59 7.08
N THR A 133 -10.68 -9.80 7.61
CA THR A 133 -10.13 -11.01 6.99
C THR A 133 -10.77 -11.29 5.63
N ILE A 134 -12.09 -11.14 5.52
CA ILE A 134 -12.84 -11.38 4.29
C ILE A 134 -12.52 -10.30 3.27
N PHE A 135 -12.62 -9.02 3.61
CA PHE A 135 -12.45 -7.93 2.64
C PHE A 135 -10.99 -7.70 2.23
N SER A 136 -10.02 -8.15 3.03
CA SER A 136 -8.61 -8.19 2.62
C SER A 136 -8.31 -9.33 1.64
N SER A 137 -9.22 -10.28 1.46
CA SER A 137 -9.06 -11.40 0.53
C SER A 137 -9.58 -11.07 -0.88
N SER A 138 -9.13 -11.84 -1.88
CA SER A 138 -9.59 -11.67 -3.27
C SER A 138 -11.08 -11.96 -3.40
N MET A 139 -11.77 -11.29 -4.33
CA MET A 139 -13.22 -11.46 -4.57
C MET A 139 -13.68 -12.92 -4.64
N ARG A 140 -12.90 -13.77 -5.31
CA ARG A 140 -13.16 -15.21 -5.43
C ARG A 140 -13.24 -15.92 -4.06
N MET A 141 -12.41 -15.50 -3.10
CA MET A 141 -12.31 -16.12 -1.78
C MET A 141 -13.32 -15.55 -0.78
N ARG A 142 -13.76 -14.30 -0.95
CA ARG A 142 -14.63 -13.60 0.01
C ARG A 142 -15.89 -14.40 0.36
N LYS A 143 -16.64 -14.85 -0.65
CA LYS A 143 -17.87 -15.65 -0.47
C LYS A 143 -17.62 -17.00 0.20
N ILE A 144 -16.48 -17.65 -0.09
CA ILE A 144 -16.08 -18.92 0.53
C ILE A 144 -15.78 -18.72 2.02
N PHE A 145 -15.02 -17.67 2.36
CA PHE A 145 -14.69 -17.36 3.75
C PHE A 145 -15.91 -16.95 4.55
N LEU A 146 -16.73 -16.06 3.99
CA LEU A 146 -17.97 -15.60 4.61
C LEU A 146 -18.87 -16.78 5.01
N ARG A 147 -19.19 -17.68 4.08
CA ARG A 147 -20.00 -18.87 4.36
C ARG A 147 -19.40 -19.77 5.42
N LYS A 148 -18.09 -20.02 5.36
CA LYS A 148 -17.40 -20.86 6.36
C LYS A 148 -17.44 -20.25 7.75
N MET A 149 -17.19 -18.95 7.86
CA MET A 149 -17.19 -18.23 9.12
C MET A 149 -18.60 -18.15 9.72
N MET A 150 -19.60 -17.79 8.90
CA MET A 150 -21.00 -17.76 9.31
C MET A 150 -21.50 -19.15 9.77
N ASN A 151 -21.18 -20.21 9.03
CA ASN A 151 -21.56 -21.58 9.43
C ASN A 151 -20.88 -22.01 10.73
N LYS A 152 -19.62 -21.59 10.94
CA LYS A 152 -18.91 -21.86 12.20
C LYS A 152 -19.55 -21.13 13.37
N ALA A 153 -20.05 -19.91 13.17
CA ALA A 153 -20.67 -19.11 14.22
C ALA A 153 -22.11 -19.56 14.58
N LYS A 154 -22.74 -20.39 13.76
CA LYS A 154 -24.05 -21.00 14.02
C LYS A 154 -23.98 -22.26 14.90
N ASN A 155 -22.78 -22.81 15.11
CA ASN A 155 -22.52 -24.03 15.89
C ASN A 155 -21.82 -23.72 17.21
#